data_AF-A0A534W2L0-F1
#
_entry.id   AF-A0A534W2L0-F1
#
_cell.length_a   1.000
_cell.length_b   1.000
_cell.length_c   1.000
_cell.angle_alpha   90.00
_cell.angle_beta   90.00
_cell.angle_gamma   90.00
#
_symmetry.space_group_name_H-M   'P 1'
#
loop_
_entity.id
_entity.type
_entity.pdbx_description
1 polymer ?
#
loop_
_entity_poly.entity_id
_entity_poly.type
_entity_poly.pdbx_seq_one_letter_code
_entity_poly.pdbx_strand_id
1 'polypeptide(L)'
;MRALALLAVTAAIAGAFFIAVRPWYLRWGATDDEMRRPLPGDEIIASAVAQQTRAITIDAPVAHIWPWMAQLGQDRGGFYSFDLLENVVGCEMPTEDRLRPEKQSWRVGDKLWMYPKRKAGGIGFATLHVYLGGRALGFGTHVAGTAPTGPEDGSWSFVLEPLDAWTTRLLIRERGAAGRSLLGVAFDRSIFEPLHFMMERRMMIGLKQLGEGSSRGRVLNHVHVAFFVVAFAFVLVGAVQVLRRERFWRPLGGFIAAAVVFQVLTLVQPPIGVGAVLLGLVAGILWWPERIAASS
;
A
#
# COMPACT_ATOMS: atom_id res chain seq x y z
N MET A 1 31.24 18.02 -2.90
CA MET A 1 30.09 18.76 -2.33
C MET A 1 28.74 18.28 -2.86
N ARG A 2 28.51 18.16 -4.18
CA ARG A 2 27.19 17.76 -4.77
C ARG A 2 26.66 16.41 -4.27
N ALA A 3 27.50 15.37 -4.33
CA ALA A 3 27.13 14.04 -3.84
C ALA A 3 26.82 14.04 -2.33
N LEU A 4 27.59 14.78 -1.53
CA LEU A 4 27.34 14.93 -0.09
C LEU A 4 26.02 15.64 0.19
N ALA A 5 25.69 16.70 -0.56
CA ALA A 5 24.41 17.39 -0.43
C ALA A 5 23.23 16.48 -0.81
N LEU A 6 23.35 15.70 -1.90
CA LEU A 6 22.34 14.74 -2.32
C LEU A 6 22.14 13.63 -1.25
N LEU A 7 23.24 13.09 -0.71
CA LEU A 7 23.20 12.12 0.38
C LEU A 7 22.55 12.69 1.63
N ALA A 8 22.95 13.90 2.05
CA ALA A 8 22.39 14.56 3.24
C ALA A 8 20.89 14.80 3.11
N VAL A 9 20.44 15.29 1.95
CA VAL A 9 19.01 15.50 1.68
C VAL A 9 18.25 14.17 1.61
N THR A 10 18.82 13.15 0.98
CA THR A 10 18.20 11.80 0.92
C THR A 10 18.06 11.22 2.33
N ALA A 11 19.08 11.36 3.17
CA ALA A 11 19.04 10.96 4.57
C ALA A 11 18.01 11.76 5.37
N ALA A 12 17.88 13.07 5.14
CA ALA A 12 16.86 13.91 5.77
C ALA A 12 15.43 13.49 5.36
N ILE A 13 15.20 13.21 4.07
CA ILE A 13 13.91 12.73 3.57
C ILE A 13 13.58 11.35 4.17
N ALA A 14 14.54 10.43 4.21
CA ALA A 14 14.37 9.13 4.85
C ALA A 14 14.08 9.27 6.35
N GLY A 15 14.79 10.15 7.06
CA GLY A 15 14.53 10.46 8.46
C GLY A 15 13.11 10.99 8.69
N ALA A 16 12.68 11.96 7.88
CA ALA A 16 11.32 12.50 7.93
C ALA A 16 10.26 11.41 7.63
N PHE A 17 10.54 10.53 6.67
CA PHE A 17 9.68 9.38 6.37
C PHE A 17 9.49 8.48 7.59
N PHE A 18 10.58 8.08 8.25
CA PHE A 18 10.50 7.18 9.40
C PHE A 18 9.91 7.83 10.66
N ILE A 19 10.05 9.15 10.83
CA ILE A 19 9.56 9.87 12.01
C ILE A 19 8.08 10.25 11.87
N ALA A 20 7.63 10.66 10.68
CA ALA A 20 6.28 11.22 10.49
C ALA A 20 5.39 10.34 9.62
N VAL A 21 5.89 9.90 8.46
CA VAL A 21 5.07 9.21 7.45
C VAL A 21 4.77 7.77 7.86
N ARG A 22 5.79 7.04 8.33
CA ARG A 22 5.63 5.66 8.76
C ARG A 22 4.67 5.52 9.94
N PRO A 23 4.83 6.22 11.07
CA PRO A 23 3.88 6.12 12.17
C PRO A 23 2.44 6.44 11.76
N TRP A 24 2.25 7.36 10.80
CA TRP A 24 0.93 7.68 10.26
C TRP A 24 0.30 6.52 9.46
N TYR A 25 1.00 5.93 8.49
CA TYR A 25 0.38 4.90 7.65
C TYR A 25 0.19 3.55 8.36
N LEU A 26 1.03 3.23 9.36
CA LEU A 26 0.87 2.01 10.17
C LEU A 26 -0.46 2.00 10.95
N ARG A 27 -1.02 3.19 11.18
CA ARG A 27 -2.29 3.38 11.91
C ARG A 27 -3.36 4.06 11.07
N TRP A 28 -3.23 4.01 9.74
CA TRP A 28 -4.03 4.85 8.85
C TRP A 28 -5.54 4.67 9.11
N GLY A 29 -6.16 5.76 9.55
CA GLY A 29 -7.58 5.79 9.90
C GLY A 29 -7.97 5.09 11.20
N ALA A 30 -7.07 4.33 11.85
CA ALA A 30 -7.35 3.59 13.08
C ALA A 30 -7.17 4.44 14.35
N THR A 31 -8.06 4.23 15.32
CA THR A 31 -7.99 4.87 16.63
C THR A 31 -6.98 4.17 17.54
N ASP A 32 -6.60 4.86 18.63
CA ASP A 32 -5.73 4.30 19.66
C ASP A 32 -6.32 3.06 20.36
N ASP A 33 -7.65 3.03 20.52
CA ASP A 33 -8.36 1.88 21.09
C ASP A 33 -8.34 0.70 20.10
N GLU A 34 -8.68 0.96 18.83
CA GLU A 34 -8.62 -0.04 17.77
C GLU A 34 -7.23 -0.67 17.69
N MET A 35 -6.15 0.11 17.84
CA MET A 35 -4.77 -0.39 17.87
C MET A 35 -4.45 -1.33 19.04
N ARG A 36 -5.09 -1.17 20.21
CA ARG A 36 -4.72 -1.91 21.43
C ARG A 36 -5.65 -3.08 21.75
N ARG A 37 -6.91 -2.99 21.37
CA ARG A 37 -7.88 -4.03 21.69
C ARG A 37 -7.64 -5.29 20.86
N PRO A 38 -7.97 -6.48 21.39
CA PRO A 38 -7.92 -7.73 20.62
C PRO A 38 -8.85 -7.67 19.41
N LEU A 39 -8.37 -8.18 18.27
CA LEU A 39 -9.16 -8.44 17.07
C LEU A 39 -9.09 -9.93 16.69
N PRO A 40 -10.12 -10.48 16.03
CA PRO A 40 -10.06 -11.83 15.48
C PRO A 40 -8.82 -12.02 14.59
N GLY A 41 -8.07 -13.10 14.82
CA GLY A 41 -6.82 -13.40 14.12
C GLY A 41 -5.56 -12.91 14.82
N ASP A 42 -5.66 -12.15 15.92
CA ASP A 42 -4.50 -11.77 16.74
C ASP A 42 -3.79 -13.00 17.34
N GLU A 43 -4.54 -14.09 17.55
CA GLU A 43 -4.06 -15.38 18.04
C GLU A 43 -3.15 -16.13 17.06
N ILE A 44 -3.23 -15.83 15.75
CA ILE A 44 -2.38 -16.46 14.72
C ILE A 44 -0.90 -16.16 15.04
N ILE A 45 -0.61 -14.92 15.44
CA ILE A 45 0.70 -14.48 15.94
C ILE A 45 0.51 -13.84 17.31
N ALA A 46 0.31 -14.69 18.33
CA ALA A 46 0.08 -14.25 19.71
C ALA A 46 1.21 -13.35 20.24
N SER A 47 2.47 -13.76 20.05
CA SER A 47 3.67 -13.03 20.50
C SER A 47 4.24 -12.11 19.41
N ALA A 48 3.42 -11.18 18.91
CA ALA A 48 3.84 -10.23 17.88
C ALA A 48 4.78 -9.14 18.44
N VAL A 49 5.85 -8.82 17.69
CA VAL A 49 6.75 -7.70 18.00
C VAL A 49 6.55 -6.51 17.06
N ALA A 50 5.80 -6.72 15.97
CA ALA A 50 5.34 -5.68 15.07
C ALA A 50 3.84 -5.82 14.87
N GLN A 51 3.14 -4.69 14.87
CA GLN A 51 1.71 -4.64 14.59
C GLN A 51 1.38 -3.34 13.86
N GLN A 52 0.48 -3.43 12.90
CA GLN A 52 -0.18 -2.29 12.28
C GLN A 52 -1.68 -2.54 12.19
N THR A 53 -2.47 -1.48 12.26
CA THR A 53 -3.93 -1.56 12.10
C THR A 53 -4.39 -0.38 11.30
N ARG A 54 -5.08 -0.67 10.21
CA ARG A 54 -5.65 0.35 9.32
C ARG A 54 -7.15 0.20 9.35
N ALA A 55 -7.86 1.30 9.30
CA ALA A 55 -9.30 1.25 9.38
C ALA A 55 -10.00 2.33 8.57
N ILE A 56 -11.13 1.98 7.96
CA ILE A 56 -11.99 2.90 7.22
C ILE A 56 -13.44 2.65 7.60
N THR A 57 -14.23 3.73 7.62
CA THR A 57 -15.68 3.65 7.79
C THR A 57 -16.32 3.59 6.41
N ILE A 58 -17.21 2.61 6.24
CA ILE A 58 -17.94 2.34 5.00
C ILE A 58 -19.40 2.62 5.29
N ASP A 59 -20.02 3.43 4.43
CA ASP A 59 -21.41 3.87 4.55
C ASP A 59 -22.34 2.83 3.93
N ALA A 60 -22.15 1.58 4.36
CA ALA A 60 -22.95 0.43 3.97
C ALA A 60 -23.04 -0.60 5.11
N PRO A 61 -24.12 -1.40 5.17
CA PRO A 61 -24.22 -2.52 6.10
C PRO A 61 -23.22 -3.63 5.74
N VAL A 62 -22.83 -4.42 6.74
CA VAL A 62 -21.95 -5.59 6.60
C VAL A 62 -22.38 -6.51 5.46
N ALA A 63 -23.69 -6.73 5.28
CA ALA A 63 -24.24 -7.60 4.25
C ALA A 63 -23.89 -7.16 2.81
N HIS A 64 -23.61 -5.87 2.59
CA HIS A 64 -23.18 -5.35 1.28
C HIS A 64 -21.67 -5.44 1.09
N ILE A 65 -20.90 -5.45 2.18
CA ILE A 65 -19.42 -5.42 2.14
C ILE A 65 -18.85 -6.85 2.18
N TRP A 66 -19.40 -7.69 3.04
CA TRP A 66 -18.92 -9.05 3.27
C TRP A 66 -18.78 -9.88 2.00
N PRO A 67 -19.74 -9.89 1.04
CA PRO A 67 -19.60 -10.67 -0.19
C PRO A 67 -18.39 -10.29 -1.02
N TRP A 68 -18.02 -9.00 -1.05
CA TRP A 68 -16.81 -8.53 -1.74
C TRP A 68 -15.55 -8.94 -0.97
N MET A 69 -15.53 -8.76 0.35
CA MET A 69 -14.39 -9.17 1.18
C MET A 69 -14.15 -10.68 1.13
N ALA A 70 -15.22 -11.49 1.17
CA ALA A 70 -15.16 -12.94 1.03
C ALA A 70 -14.74 -13.40 -0.38
N GLN A 71 -14.76 -12.52 -1.37
CA GLN A 71 -14.31 -12.80 -2.73
C GLN A 71 -12.87 -12.34 -2.99
N LEU A 72 -12.15 -11.83 -1.98
CA LEU A 72 -10.74 -11.45 -2.12
C LEU A 72 -9.87 -12.63 -2.55
N GLY A 73 -8.96 -12.40 -3.49
CA GLY A 73 -7.96 -13.37 -3.92
C GLY A 73 -7.81 -13.47 -5.43
N GLN A 74 -6.61 -13.83 -5.88
CA GLN A 74 -6.25 -13.95 -7.30
C GLN A 74 -7.06 -15.03 -8.01
N ASP A 75 -7.34 -16.16 -7.37
CA ASP A 75 -8.20 -17.22 -7.91
C ASP A 75 -9.69 -16.95 -7.65
N ARG A 76 -10.02 -15.80 -7.07
CA ARG A 76 -11.37 -15.35 -6.74
C ARG A 76 -11.71 -14.06 -7.51
N GLY A 77 -11.99 -12.95 -6.84
CA GLY A 77 -12.43 -11.67 -7.43
C GLY A 77 -11.33 -10.61 -7.56
N GLY A 78 -10.11 -10.94 -7.18
CA GLY A 78 -8.99 -10.00 -7.06
C GLY A 78 -8.98 -9.23 -5.73
N PHE A 79 -8.05 -8.29 -5.59
CA PHE A 79 -7.87 -7.48 -4.37
C PHE A 79 -8.48 -6.09 -4.45
N TYR A 80 -9.25 -5.80 -5.50
CA TYR A 80 -9.88 -4.50 -5.71
C TYR A 80 -8.93 -3.28 -5.71
N SER A 81 -7.63 -3.51 -5.93
CA SER A 81 -6.55 -2.53 -5.77
C SER A 81 -6.06 -1.97 -7.13
N PHE A 82 -4.77 -1.65 -7.28
CA PHE A 82 -4.12 -1.25 -8.52
C PHE A 82 -3.78 -2.47 -9.40
N ASP A 83 -4.79 -2.98 -10.11
CA ASP A 83 -4.66 -4.12 -11.03
C ASP A 83 -3.54 -3.98 -12.08
N LEU A 84 -3.31 -2.77 -12.60
CA LEU A 84 -2.21 -2.51 -13.53
C LEU A 84 -0.85 -2.79 -12.87
N LEU A 85 -0.65 -2.37 -11.63
CA LEU A 85 0.60 -2.56 -10.91
C LEU A 85 0.81 -4.04 -10.52
N GLU A 86 -0.26 -4.69 -10.05
CA GLU A 86 -0.27 -6.14 -9.75
C GLU A 86 0.09 -6.96 -11.01
N ASN A 87 -0.43 -6.57 -12.17
CA ASN A 87 -0.20 -7.29 -13.43
C ASN A 87 1.20 -7.06 -14.00
N VAL A 88 1.83 -5.90 -13.77
CA VAL A 88 3.23 -5.67 -14.12
C VAL A 88 4.16 -6.63 -13.37
N VAL A 89 3.85 -6.98 -12.13
CA VAL A 89 4.62 -7.98 -11.36
C VAL A 89 4.13 -9.42 -11.57
N GLY A 90 3.16 -9.63 -12.47
CA GLY A 90 2.73 -10.94 -12.92
C GLY A 90 1.63 -11.61 -12.09
N CYS A 91 0.89 -10.87 -11.25
CA CYS A 91 -0.22 -11.42 -10.46
C CYS A 91 -1.41 -11.88 -11.29
N GLU A 92 -1.58 -11.42 -12.54
CA GLU A 92 -2.74 -11.74 -13.38
C GLU A 92 -4.07 -11.59 -12.62
N MET A 93 -4.24 -10.41 -12.01
CA MET A 93 -5.33 -10.13 -11.11
C MET A 93 -6.66 -10.08 -11.88
N PRO A 94 -7.70 -10.83 -11.44
CA PRO A 94 -9.04 -10.65 -11.97
C PRO A 94 -9.52 -9.22 -11.77
N THR A 95 -10.22 -8.69 -12.77
CA THR A 95 -10.81 -7.34 -12.72
C THR A 95 -12.33 -7.39 -12.51
N GLU A 96 -12.78 -8.40 -11.77
CA GLU A 96 -14.20 -8.71 -11.58
C GLU A 96 -14.89 -7.72 -10.63
N ASP A 97 -15.66 -6.80 -11.20
CA ASP A 97 -16.56 -5.89 -10.46
C ASP A 97 -17.96 -6.49 -10.31
N ARG A 98 -18.03 -7.80 -10.09
CA ARG A 98 -19.30 -8.52 -9.92
C ARG A 98 -19.12 -9.61 -8.88
N LEU A 99 -20.15 -9.79 -8.05
CA LEU A 99 -20.20 -10.89 -7.11
C LEU A 99 -20.40 -12.23 -7.84
N ARG A 100 -19.73 -13.25 -7.31
CA ARG A 100 -19.76 -14.64 -7.74
C ARG A 100 -19.94 -15.49 -6.48
N PRO A 101 -21.17 -15.94 -6.18
CA PRO A 101 -21.46 -16.69 -4.95
C PRO A 101 -20.52 -17.89 -4.73
N GLU A 102 -20.12 -18.55 -5.81
CA GLU A 102 -19.21 -19.70 -5.79
C GLU A 102 -17.78 -19.35 -5.33
N LYS A 103 -17.38 -18.07 -5.40
CA LYS A 103 -16.05 -17.58 -5.00
C LYS A 103 -16.00 -17.03 -3.56
N GLN A 104 -17.08 -17.15 -2.79
CA GLN A 104 -17.20 -16.56 -1.43
C GLN A 104 -17.12 -17.59 -0.30
N SER A 105 -17.07 -18.87 -0.64
CA SER A 105 -16.96 -19.95 0.35
C SER A 105 -15.52 -20.09 0.85
N TRP A 106 -15.37 -20.23 2.16
CA TRP A 106 -14.10 -20.37 2.85
C TRP A 106 -14.16 -21.50 3.87
N ARG A 107 -13.04 -22.20 4.01
CA ARG A 107 -12.76 -23.16 5.06
C ARG A 107 -11.39 -22.85 5.64
N VAL A 108 -11.23 -23.06 6.94
CA VAL A 108 -9.91 -22.98 7.58
C VAL A 108 -8.96 -23.93 6.83
N GLY A 109 -7.76 -23.43 6.51
CA GLY A 109 -6.76 -24.08 5.65
C GLY A 109 -6.82 -23.68 4.17
N ASP A 110 -7.89 -23.01 3.72
CA ASP A 110 -7.95 -22.45 2.37
C ASP A 110 -6.89 -21.38 2.16
N LYS A 111 -6.54 -21.14 0.90
CA LYS A 111 -5.47 -20.21 0.50
C LYS A 111 -6.04 -18.95 -0.11
N LEU A 112 -5.61 -17.80 0.39
CA LEU A 112 -5.76 -16.51 -0.28
C LEU A 112 -4.57 -16.32 -1.24
N TRP A 113 -4.79 -16.56 -2.52
CA TRP A 113 -3.73 -16.44 -3.52
C TRP A 113 -3.48 -14.99 -3.91
N MET A 114 -2.21 -14.60 -3.98
CA MET A 114 -1.74 -13.30 -4.50
C MET A 114 -1.24 -13.41 -5.95
N TYR A 115 -0.85 -14.62 -6.34
CA TYR A 115 -0.39 -14.98 -7.68
C TYR A 115 -1.15 -16.21 -8.19
N PRO A 116 -1.19 -16.44 -9.52
CA PRO A 116 -1.65 -17.71 -10.05
C PRO A 116 -0.82 -18.85 -9.46
N LYS A 117 -1.45 -19.97 -9.14
CA LYS A 117 -0.80 -21.14 -8.48
C LYS A 117 0.47 -21.62 -9.19
N ARG A 118 0.56 -21.40 -10.51
CA ARG A 118 1.71 -21.77 -11.36
C ARG A 118 2.89 -20.79 -11.30
N LYS A 119 2.74 -19.63 -10.67
CA LYS A 119 3.75 -18.57 -10.56
C LYS A 119 4.30 -18.49 -9.14
N ALA A 120 5.39 -17.74 -8.98
CA ALA A 120 6.06 -17.52 -7.70
C ALA A 120 6.34 -18.83 -6.94
N GLY A 121 6.73 -19.89 -7.66
CA GLY A 121 7.03 -21.20 -7.06
C GLY A 121 5.85 -21.88 -6.32
N GLY A 122 4.62 -21.41 -6.50
CA GLY A 122 3.44 -21.92 -5.79
C GLY A 122 3.33 -21.47 -4.33
N ILE A 123 4.14 -20.50 -3.90
CA ILE A 123 4.20 -19.99 -2.51
C ILE A 123 3.56 -18.61 -2.32
N GLY A 124 2.98 -18.02 -3.37
CA GLY A 124 2.34 -16.70 -3.32
C GLY A 124 0.93 -16.72 -2.74
N PHE A 125 0.76 -17.19 -1.49
CA PHE A 125 -0.53 -17.25 -0.81
C PHE A 125 -0.42 -16.99 0.70
N ALA A 126 -1.56 -16.69 1.32
CA ALA A 126 -1.75 -16.68 2.78
C ALA A 126 -2.76 -17.77 3.18
N THR A 127 -2.57 -18.42 4.33
CA THR A 127 -3.43 -19.54 4.78
C THR A 127 -4.52 -19.03 5.70
N LEU A 128 -5.78 -19.38 5.47
CA LEU A 128 -6.88 -18.98 6.35
C LEU A 128 -6.84 -19.78 7.66
N HIS A 129 -6.74 -19.10 8.79
CA HIS A 129 -6.82 -19.70 10.13
C HIS A 129 -8.11 -19.35 10.87
N VAL A 130 -8.66 -18.17 10.60
CA VAL A 130 -9.86 -17.67 11.27
C VAL A 130 -10.92 -17.34 10.24
N TYR A 131 -12.07 -18.02 10.34
CA TYR A 131 -13.23 -17.74 9.52
C TYR A 131 -14.44 -17.45 10.41
N LEU A 132 -14.87 -16.19 10.46
CA LEU A 132 -16.11 -15.77 11.11
C LEU A 132 -17.02 -15.17 10.04
N GLY A 133 -17.93 -15.97 9.50
CA GLY A 133 -18.86 -15.55 8.44
C GLY A 133 -19.59 -14.26 8.77
N GLY A 134 -19.53 -13.27 7.88
CA GLY A 134 -20.11 -11.94 8.09
C GLY A 134 -19.30 -11.03 9.02
N ARG A 135 -18.12 -11.44 9.49
CA ARG A 135 -17.36 -10.68 10.50
C ARG A 135 -15.86 -10.62 10.25
N ALA A 136 -15.18 -11.75 10.07
CA ALA A 136 -13.72 -11.73 9.96
C ALA A 136 -13.13 -12.85 9.09
N LEU A 137 -11.99 -12.52 8.48
CA LEU A 137 -11.06 -13.44 7.82
C LEU A 137 -9.66 -13.19 8.39
N GLY A 138 -9.03 -14.19 9.01
CA GLY A 138 -7.67 -14.09 9.54
C GLY A 138 -6.75 -15.06 8.82
N PHE A 139 -5.70 -14.54 8.19
CA PHE A 139 -4.74 -15.30 7.42
C PHE A 139 -3.37 -15.33 8.08
N GLY A 140 -2.69 -16.48 8.03
CA GLY A 140 -1.28 -16.64 8.34
C GLY A 140 -0.45 -16.32 7.10
N THR A 141 0.66 -15.62 7.33
CA THR A 141 1.53 -15.11 6.27
C THR A 141 2.99 -15.30 6.66
N HIS A 142 3.89 -15.09 5.70
CA HIS A 142 5.31 -14.90 5.99
C HIS A 142 5.66 -13.42 5.95
N VAL A 143 6.32 -12.92 6.98
CA VAL A 143 6.79 -11.54 7.05
C VAL A 143 7.82 -11.32 5.94
N ALA A 144 7.74 -10.17 5.26
CA ALA A 144 8.70 -9.84 4.22
C ALA A 144 10.14 -9.86 4.76
N GLY A 145 11.03 -10.53 4.03
CA GLY A 145 12.43 -10.70 4.41
C GLY A 145 12.72 -11.92 5.28
N THR A 146 11.76 -12.81 5.51
CA THR A 146 11.97 -14.14 6.12
C THR A 146 11.85 -15.26 5.08
N ALA A 147 12.23 -16.49 5.47
CA ALA A 147 12.19 -17.63 4.57
C ALA A 147 10.73 -18.08 4.34
N PRO A 148 10.24 -18.14 3.09
CA PRO A 148 8.83 -18.42 2.78
C PRO A 148 8.44 -19.91 2.95
N THR A 149 9.36 -20.75 3.43
CA THR A 149 9.17 -22.19 3.64
C THR A 149 9.20 -22.59 5.11
N GLY A 150 9.42 -21.63 6.02
CA GLY A 150 9.36 -21.85 7.46
C GLY A 150 7.91 -21.85 7.99
N PRO A 151 7.72 -21.91 9.31
CA PRO A 151 6.43 -21.59 9.92
C PRO A 151 5.98 -20.18 9.55
N GLU A 152 4.67 -19.97 9.46
CA GLU A 152 4.09 -18.62 9.31
C GLU A 152 4.49 -17.78 10.53
N ASP A 153 5.10 -16.62 10.26
CA ASP A 153 5.63 -15.69 11.25
C ASP A 153 4.94 -14.32 11.18
N GLY A 154 3.92 -14.19 10.32
CA GLY A 154 3.05 -13.04 10.23
C GLY A 154 1.57 -13.43 10.14
N SER A 155 0.70 -12.45 10.29
CA SER A 155 -0.73 -12.61 10.04
C SER A 155 -1.31 -11.37 9.39
N TRP A 156 -2.38 -11.56 8.62
CA TRP A 156 -3.17 -10.52 7.98
C TRP A 156 -4.66 -10.79 8.19
N SER A 157 -5.31 -9.92 8.96
CA SER A 157 -6.68 -10.12 9.43
C SER A 157 -7.58 -8.98 9.00
N PHE A 158 -8.77 -9.33 8.51
CA PHE A 158 -9.80 -8.43 8.01
C PHE A 158 -11.03 -8.56 8.90
N VAL A 159 -11.51 -7.46 9.46
CA VAL A 159 -12.59 -7.46 10.44
C VAL A 159 -13.62 -6.39 10.06
N LEU A 160 -14.87 -6.79 9.94
CA LEU A 160 -16.02 -5.92 9.80
C LEU A 160 -16.74 -5.82 11.14
N GLU A 161 -16.96 -4.59 11.59
CA GLU A 161 -17.75 -4.29 12.79
C GLU A 161 -18.86 -3.31 12.43
N PRO A 162 -20.15 -3.68 12.60
CA PRO A 162 -21.23 -2.74 12.40
C PRO A 162 -21.15 -1.63 13.46
N LEU A 163 -21.16 -0.37 13.02
CA LEU A 163 -21.29 0.77 13.92
C LEU A 163 -22.77 1.07 14.17
N ASP A 164 -23.60 0.89 13.14
CA ASP A 164 -25.05 0.93 13.17
C ASP A 164 -25.64 0.07 12.04
N ALA A 165 -26.93 0.26 11.71
CA ALA A 165 -27.62 -0.51 10.66
C ALA A 165 -27.17 -0.20 9.23
N TRP A 166 -26.50 0.93 9.00
CA TRP A 166 -26.13 1.46 7.70
C TRP A 166 -24.63 1.70 7.53
N THR A 167 -23.87 1.70 8.63
CA THR A 167 -22.44 1.99 8.61
C THR A 167 -21.64 0.85 9.24
N THR A 168 -20.50 0.54 8.61
CA THR A 168 -19.60 -0.54 9.02
C THR A 168 -18.18 -0.02 9.11
N ARG A 169 -17.49 -0.41 10.17
CA ARG A 169 -16.07 -0.22 10.33
C ARG A 169 -15.31 -1.42 9.76
N LEU A 170 -14.47 -1.18 8.76
CA LEU A 170 -13.51 -2.17 8.27
C LEU A 170 -12.16 -1.91 8.94
N LEU A 171 -11.65 -2.91 9.65
CA LEU A 171 -10.31 -2.94 10.20
C LEU A 171 -9.48 -3.99 9.47
N ILE A 172 -8.25 -3.65 9.15
CA ILE A 172 -7.24 -4.59 8.68
C ILE A 172 -6.06 -4.54 9.63
N ARG A 173 -5.67 -5.70 10.16
CA ARG A 173 -4.57 -5.84 11.11
C ARG A 173 -3.51 -6.76 10.54
N GLU A 174 -2.28 -6.29 10.57
CA GLU A 174 -1.11 -7.13 10.35
C GLU A 174 -0.31 -7.26 11.64
N ARG A 175 0.17 -8.47 11.91
CA ARG A 175 1.08 -8.77 13.02
C ARG A 175 2.27 -9.54 12.49
N GLY A 176 3.43 -9.34 13.10
CA GLY A 176 4.67 -10.04 12.76
C GLY A 176 5.44 -10.46 14.01
N ALA A 177 5.91 -11.69 14.00
CA ALA A 177 6.81 -12.24 15.01
C ALA A 177 8.23 -11.67 14.85
N ALA A 178 9.07 -11.95 15.85
CA ALA A 178 10.50 -11.68 15.76
C ALA A 178 11.18 -12.65 14.78
N GLY A 179 12.44 -12.39 14.42
CA GLY A 179 13.26 -13.32 13.63
C GLY A 179 13.77 -12.79 12.29
N ARG A 180 13.35 -11.58 11.88
CA ARG A 180 13.92 -10.91 10.72
C ARG A 180 15.39 -10.53 10.95
N SER A 181 16.23 -10.76 9.94
CA SER A 181 17.58 -10.21 9.90
C SER A 181 17.55 -8.67 9.79
N LEU A 182 18.64 -7.98 10.17
CA LEU A 182 18.72 -6.52 10.02
C LEU A 182 18.48 -6.08 8.57
N LEU A 183 19.00 -6.83 7.60
CA LEU A 183 18.81 -6.55 6.19
C LEU A 183 17.36 -6.80 5.76
N GLY A 184 16.72 -7.85 6.29
CA GLY A 184 15.29 -8.11 6.09
C GLY A 184 14.41 -6.99 6.66
N VAL A 185 14.73 -6.49 7.86
CA VAL A 185 14.04 -5.32 8.45
C VAL A 185 14.22 -4.06 7.60
N ALA A 186 15.43 -3.81 7.10
CA ALA A 186 15.71 -2.66 6.25
C ALA A 186 14.94 -2.73 4.92
N PHE A 187 14.93 -3.90 4.26
CA PHE A 187 14.16 -4.14 3.04
C PHE A 187 12.66 -3.96 3.28
N ASP A 188 12.13 -4.61 4.34
CA ASP A 188 10.72 -4.54 4.70
C ASP A 188 10.28 -3.08 4.91
N ARG A 189 10.93 -2.36 5.83
CA ARG A 189 10.52 -0.99 6.18
C ARG A 189 10.75 0.05 5.10
N SER A 190 11.70 -0.18 4.17
CA SER A 190 12.06 0.81 3.15
C SER A 190 11.38 0.57 1.81
N ILE A 191 10.95 -0.66 1.53
CA ILE A 191 10.42 -1.05 0.21
C ILE A 191 9.08 -1.75 0.34
N PHE A 192 9.02 -2.86 1.09
CA PHE A 192 7.81 -3.69 1.13
C PHE A 192 6.67 -3.00 1.88
N GLU A 193 6.88 -2.56 3.11
CA GLU A 193 5.87 -1.96 3.99
C GLU A 193 5.16 -0.74 3.35
N PRO A 194 5.86 0.22 2.70
CA PRO A 194 5.20 1.35 2.06
C PRO A 194 4.44 0.97 0.80
N LEU A 195 4.96 0.01 0.00
CA LEU A 195 4.25 -0.52 -1.16
C LEU A 195 3.02 -1.32 -0.72
N HIS A 196 3.13 -2.14 0.32
CA HIS A 196 2.03 -2.89 0.90
C HIS A 196 0.93 -1.94 1.38
N PHE A 197 1.28 -0.88 2.11
CA PHE A 197 0.33 0.16 2.52
C PHE A 197 -0.42 0.78 1.33
N MET A 198 0.31 1.18 0.28
CA MET A 198 -0.29 1.78 -0.93
C MET A 198 -1.36 0.86 -1.54
N MET A 199 -1.05 -0.44 -1.64
CA MET A 199 -1.93 -1.46 -2.20
C MET A 199 -3.12 -1.76 -1.28
N GLU A 200 -2.87 -2.00 0.01
CA GLU A 200 -3.90 -2.29 1.01
C GLU A 200 -4.87 -1.13 1.16
N ARG A 201 -4.37 0.11 1.25
CA ARG A 201 -5.21 1.29 1.31
C ARG A 201 -6.13 1.37 0.09
N ARG A 202 -5.62 1.09 -1.12
CA ARG A 202 -6.45 1.11 -2.32
C ARG A 202 -7.49 0.00 -2.30
N MET A 203 -7.14 -1.19 -1.83
CA MET A 203 -8.09 -2.30 -1.62
C MET A 203 -9.20 -1.89 -0.64
N MET A 204 -8.87 -1.30 0.51
CA MET A 204 -9.85 -0.84 1.50
C MET A 204 -10.82 0.19 0.89
N ILE A 205 -10.31 1.15 0.12
CA ILE A 205 -11.14 2.13 -0.60
C ILE A 205 -11.96 1.44 -1.69
N GLY A 206 -11.43 0.41 -2.35
CA GLY A 206 -12.14 -0.39 -3.34
C GLY A 206 -13.31 -1.16 -2.74
N LEU A 207 -13.11 -1.78 -1.58
CA LEU A 207 -14.16 -2.42 -0.79
C LEU A 207 -15.20 -1.41 -0.32
N LYS A 208 -14.80 -0.21 0.14
CA LYS A 208 -15.73 0.88 0.48
C LYS A 208 -16.61 1.22 -0.72
N GLN A 209 -16.00 1.52 -1.87
CA GLN A 209 -16.72 1.87 -3.10
C GLN A 209 -17.70 0.77 -3.51
N LEU A 210 -17.27 -0.49 -3.53
CA LEU A 210 -18.12 -1.62 -3.90
C LEU A 210 -19.26 -1.88 -2.91
N GLY A 211 -18.98 -1.78 -1.60
CA GLY A 211 -19.98 -1.93 -0.54
C GLY A 211 -21.05 -0.84 -0.58
N GLU A 212 -20.67 0.38 -0.96
CA GLU A 212 -21.56 1.54 -1.16
C GLU A 212 -22.27 1.54 -2.52
N GLY A 213 -22.05 0.51 -3.36
CA GLY A 213 -22.66 0.41 -4.69
C GLY A 213 -22.05 1.33 -5.75
N SER A 214 -20.88 1.90 -5.49
CA SER A 214 -20.13 2.75 -6.41
C SER A 214 -19.12 1.95 -7.26
N SER A 215 -18.75 2.51 -8.41
CA SER A 215 -17.66 1.97 -9.24
C SER A 215 -16.29 2.24 -8.61
N ARG A 216 -15.36 1.29 -8.76
CA ARG A 216 -13.97 1.45 -8.31
C ARG A 216 -13.15 2.45 -9.13
N GLY A 217 -13.67 2.97 -10.23
CA GLY A 217 -12.96 3.95 -11.06
C GLY A 217 -11.62 3.43 -11.59
N ARG A 218 -11.59 2.22 -12.18
CA ARG A 218 -10.35 1.55 -12.62
C ARG A 218 -9.43 2.42 -13.50
N VAL A 219 -10.01 3.18 -14.41
CA VAL A 219 -9.25 4.11 -15.26
C VAL A 219 -8.48 5.14 -14.42
N LEU A 220 -9.10 5.67 -13.36
CA LEU A 220 -8.43 6.59 -12.44
C LEU A 220 -7.31 5.90 -11.67
N ASN A 221 -7.46 4.62 -11.32
CA ASN A 221 -6.38 3.83 -10.72
C ASN A 221 -5.19 3.68 -11.69
N HIS A 222 -5.43 3.51 -13.00
CA HIS A 222 -4.37 3.47 -14.01
C HIS A 222 -3.68 4.84 -14.15
N VAL A 223 -4.44 5.93 -14.10
CA VAL A 223 -3.86 7.29 -14.09
C VAL A 223 -2.99 7.51 -12.86
N HIS A 224 -3.40 7.04 -11.68
CA HIS A 224 -2.57 7.06 -10.48
C HIS A 224 -1.26 6.31 -10.68
N VAL A 225 -1.29 5.09 -11.23
CA VAL A 225 -0.07 4.33 -11.52
C VAL A 225 0.84 5.09 -12.49
N ALA A 226 0.27 5.72 -13.53
CA ALA A 226 1.06 6.56 -14.45
C ALA A 226 1.70 7.75 -13.72
N PHE A 227 0.98 8.41 -12.81
CA PHE A 227 1.53 9.48 -11.97
C PHE A 227 2.69 8.99 -11.07
N PHE A 228 2.61 7.77 -10.53
CA PHE A 228 3.68 7.20 -9.73
C PHE A 228 4.94 7.00 -10.56
N VAL A 229 4.81 6.46 -11.78
CA VAL A 229 5.92 6.25 -12.72
C VAL A 229 6.56 7.58 -13.11
N VAL A 230 5.75 8.60 -13.45
CA VAL A 230 6.26 9.93 -13.83
C VAL A 230 6.97 10.60 -12.65
N ALA A 231 6.38 10.58 -11.45
CA ALA A 231 7.00 11.14 -10.26
C ALA A 231 8.33 10.45 -9.93
N PHE A 232 8.39 9.12 -10.04
CA PHE A 232 9.64 8.38 -9.84
C PHE A 232 10.70 8.77 -10.87
N ALA A 233 10.32 8.90 -12.14
CA ALA A 233 11.24 9.38 -13.18
C ALA A 233 11.76 10.79 -12.87
N PHE A 234 10.93 11.68 -12.33
CA PHE A 234 11.35 13.02 -11.88
C PHE A 234 12.37 12.96 -10.74
N VAL A 235 12.23 12.03 -9.80
CA VAL A 235 13.25 11.80 -8.75
C VAL A 235 14.59 11.40 -9.37
N LEU A 236 14.58 10.44 -10.31
CA LEU A 236 15.80 10.01 -10.99
C LEU A 236 16.45 11.12 -11.81
N VAL A 237 15.65 11.87 -12.59
CA VAL A 237 16.12 13.02 -13.36
C VAL A 237 16.71 14.09 -12.44
N GLY A 238 16.03 14.43 -11.35
CA GLY A 238 16.51 15.39 -10.36
C GLY A 238 17.86 14.98 -9.78
N ALA A 239 18.01 13.71 -9.35
CA ALA A 239 19.27 13.19 -8.83
C ALA A 239 20.41 13.27 -9.87
N VAL A 240 20.15 12.89 -11.13
CA VAL A 240 21.14 12.98 -12.22
C VAL A 240 21.54 14.44 -12.48
N GLN A 241 20.57 15.37 -12.49
CA GLN A 241 20.85 16.80 -12.67
C GLN A 241 21.71 17.37 -11.54
N VAL A 242 21.47 16.98 -10.28
CA VAL A 242 22.30 17.39 -9.12
C VAL A 242 23.75 16.98 -9.30
N LEU A 243 23.99 15.76 -9.79
CA LEU A 243 25.35 15.25 -9.97
C LEU A 243 26.07 15.90 -11.17
N ARG A 244 25.35 16.14 -12.27
CA ARG A 244 25.94 16.63 -13.53
C ARG A 244 26.11 18.15 -13.60
N ARG A 245 25.23 18.96 -13.02
CA ARG A 245 25.26 20.43 -13.18
C ARG A 245 26.22 21.10 -12.20
N GLU A 246 26.90 22.16 -12.66
CA GLU A 246 27.77 22.95 -11.79
C GLU A 246 27.03 23.72 -10.70
N ARG A 247 25.94 24.39 -11.09
CA ARG A 247 24.98 25.01 -10.19
C ARG A 247 23.92 23.99 -9.77
N PHE A 248 24.20 23.22 -8.72
CA PHE A 248 23.38 22.08 -8.31
C PHE A 248 22.24 22.40 -7.34
N TRP A 249 22.18 23.61 -6.76
CA TRP A 249 21.16 23.98 -5.76
C TRP A 249 19.72 23.96 -6.30
N ARG A 250 19.51 24.38 -7.55
CA ARG A 250 18.19 24.30 -8.21
C ARG A 250 17.78 22.85 -8.51
N PRO A 251 18.62 22.02 -9.17
CA PRO A 251 18.38 20.59 -9.28
C PRO A 251 18.11 19.90 -7.94
N LEU A 252 18.78 20.33 -6.86
CA LEU A 252 18.57 19.77 -5.52
C LEU A 252 17.16 20.09 -5.01
N GLY A 253 16.67 21.32 -5.21
CA GLY A 253 15.28 21.68 -4.93
C GLY A 253 14.28 20.87 -5.77
N GLY A 254 14.58 20.65 -7.06
CA GLY A 254 13.77 19.80 -7.93
C GLY A 254 13.73 18.33 -7.49
N PHE A 255 14.87 17.78 -7.06
CA PHE A 255 14.95 16.45 -6.47
C PHE A 255 14.12 16.32 -5.19
N ILE A 256 14.22 17.29 -4.27
CA ILE A 256 13.43 17.32 -3.03
C ILE A 256 11.94 17.36 -3.37
N ALA A 257 11.53 18.28 -4.24
CA ALA A 257 10.13 18.41 -4.65
C ALA A 257 9.60 17.13 -5.30
N ALA A 258 10.37 16.51 -6.21
CA ALA A 258 10.00 15.24 -6.83
C ALA A 258 9.86 14.11 -5.80
N ALA A 259 10.79 14.01 -4.84
CA ALA A 259 10.76 12.97 -3.82
C ALA A 259 9.58 13.12 -2.85
N VAL A 260 9.22 14.35 -2.47
CA VAL A 260 8.03 14.63 -1.66
C VAL A 260 6.76 14.32 -2.46
N VAL A 261 6.67 14.78 -3.71
CA VAL A 261 5.51 14.53 -4.57
C VAL A 261 5.35 13.04 -4.85
N PHE A 262 6.42 12.29 -5.07
CA PHE A 262 6.36 10.84 -5.23
C PHE A 262 5.74 10.15 -4.00
N GLN A 263 6.16 10.52 -2.79
CA GLN A 263 5.57 9.99 -1.55
C GLN A 263 4.10 10.37 -1.39
N VAL A 264 3.73 11.63 -1.67
CA VAL A 264 2.34 12.09 -1.61
C VAL A 264 1.46 11.31 -2.59
N LEU A 265 1.91 11.15 -3.83
CA LEU A 265 1.13 10.45 -4.86
C LEU A 265 0.93 8.98 -4.49
N THR A 266 2.00 8.29 -4.07
CA THR A 266 1.96 6.84 -3.76
C THR A 266 1.21 6.54 -2.47
N LEU A 267 1.42 7.31 -1.40
CA LEU A 267 0.90 7.00 -0.06
C LEU A 267 -0.45 7.67 0.23
N VAL A 268 -0.61 8.94 -0.14
CA VAL A 268 -1.86 9.70 0.12
C VAL A 268 -2.88 9.48 -0.99
N GLN A 269 -2.41 9.31 -2.23
CA GLN A 269 -3.24 9.10 -3.43
C GLN A 269 -4.32 10.20 -3.57
N PRO A 270 -3.91 11.48 -3.71
CA PRO A 270 -4.85 12.60 -3.78
C PRO A 270 -5.67 12.57 -5.07
N PRO A 271 -6.79 13.33 -5.17
CA PRO A 271 -7.57 13.42 -6.41
C PRO A 271 -6.70 13.73 -7.64
N ILE A 272 -7.05 13.16 -8.79
CA ILE A 272 -6.25 13.25 -10.03
C ILE A 272 -5.89 14.70 -10.40
N GLY A 273 -6.81 15.65 -10.24
CA GLY A 273 -6.53 17.07 -10.51
C GLY A 273 -5.39 17.64 -9.65
N VAL A 274 -5.36 17.28 -8.36
CA VAL A 274 -4.27 17.67 -7.45
C VAL A 274 -2.96 17.01 -7.88
N GLY A 275 -3.01 15.71 -8.21
CA GLY A 275 -1.83 14.99 -8.68
C GLY A 275 -1.21 15.58 -9.95
N ALA A 276 -2.05 15.96 -10.92
CA ALA A 276 -1.60 16.62 -12.15
C ALA A 276 -0.92 17.96 -11.88
N VAL A 277 -1.49 18.77 -10.98
CA VAL A 277 -0.89 20.05 -10.57
C VAL A 277 0.47 19.83 -9.90
N LEU A 278 0.57 18.88 -8.97
CA LEU A 278 1.84 18.57 -8.30
C LEU A 278 2.93 18.14 -9.28
N LEU A 279 2.60 17.28 -10.24
CA LEU A 279 3.54 16.87 -11.29
C LEU A 279 3.94 18.04 -12.18
N GLY A 280 2.99 18.90 -12.58
CA GLY A 280 3.26 20.10 -13.36
C GLY A 280 4.21 21.07 -12.65
N LEU A 281 4.04 21.26 -11.34
CA LEU A 281 4.93 22.10 -10.53
C LEU A 281 6.35 21.53 -10.47
N VAL A 282 6.50 20.22 -10.24
CA VAL A 282 7.82 19.56 -10.22
C VAL A 282 8.49 19.64 -11.59
N ALA A 283 7.72 19.43 -12.68
CA ALA A 283 8.23 19.58 -14.03
C ALA A 283 8.70 21.01 -14.29
N GLY A 284 7.93 22.02 -13.84
CA GLY A 284 8.35 23.41 -13.85
C GLY A 284 9.71 23.59 -13.20
N ILE A 285 9.91 23.08 -11.98
CA ILE A 285 11.20 23.21 -11.25
C ILE A 285 12.35 22.52 -11.99
N LEU A 286 12.14 21.33 -12.55
CA LEU A 286 13.19 20.52 -13.19
C LEU A 286 13.62 21.04 -14.56
N TRP A 287 12.73 21.72 -15.29
CA TRP A 287 12.96 22.14 -16.67
C TRP A 287 12.83 23.66 -16.90
N TRP A 288 12.58 24.47 -15.88
CA TRP A 288 12.54 25.92 -16.04
C TRP A 288 13.90 26.44 -16.58
N PRO A 289 13.91 27.15 -17.72
CA PRO A 289 15.15 27.67 -18.27
C PRO A 289 15.75 28.70 -17.31
N GLU A 290 17.05 28.58 -17.05
CA GLU A 290 17.79 29.67 -16.41
C GLU A 290 17.80 30.82 -17.42
N ARG A 291 16.86 31.77 -17.30
CA ARG A 291 16.97 33.01 -18.08
C ARG A 291 18.34 33.59 -17.80
N ILE A 292 19.07 33.79 -18.90
CA ILE A 292 20.42 34.32 -19.03
C ILE A 292 20.57 35.53 -18.09
N ALA A 293 21.24 35.34 -16.97
CA ALA A 293 21.83 36.43 -16.19
C ALA A 293 23.24 36.70 -16.73
N ALA A 294 23.31 37.02 -18.03
CA ALA A 294 24.52 37.49 -18.71
C ALA A 294 24.11 38.60 -19.68
N SER A 295 23.64 39.72 -19.13
CA SER A 295 23.62 41.03 -19.80
C SER A 295 23.49 42.12 -18.74
N SER A 296 24.58 42.39 -18.03
CA SER A 296 24.90 43.69 -17.43
C SER A 296 26.34 43.64 -16.93
#